data_AF-A0A146KWE7-F1
#
_entry.id   AF-A0A146KWE7-F1
#
_cell.length_a   1.000
_cell.length_b   1.000
_cell.length_c   1.000
_cell.angle_alpha   90.00
_cell.angle_beta   90.00
_cell.angle_gamma   90.00
#
_symmetry.space_group_name_H-M   'P 1'
#
loop_
_entity.id
_entity.type
_entity.pdbx_description
1 polymer ?
#
loop_
_entity_poly.entity_id
_entity_poly.type
_entity_poly.pdbx_seq_one_letter_code
_entity_poly.pdbx_strand_id
1 'polypeptide(L)'
;RMITLTRKLKRGDDNYLHKNHTKRVSVRDKLLVKEIQEMETMLPSTCAIKFVDPHKLHEFYLIVSPDEGFWQGGKFLFHVYITEDYNIAVKKYLLFFPGHVTV
;
A
#
# COMPACT_ATOMS: atom_id res chain seq x y z
N ARG A 1 0.06 -26.91 -39.75
CA ARG A 1 -0.75 -27.08 -38.52
C ARG A 1 -1.34 -25.72 -38.17
N MET A 2 -2.66 -25.60 -38.13
CA MET A 2 -3.37 -24.33 -37.88
C MET A 2 -3.49 -24.12 -36.37
N ILE A 3 -3.11 -22.96 -35.86
CA ILE A 3 -3.31 -22.58 -34.44
C ILE A 3 -4.64 -21.82 -34.32
N THR A 4 -5.59 -22.38 -33.57
CA THR A 4 -6.89 -21.73 -33.32
C THR A 4 -6.80 -20.88 -32.05
N LEU A 5 -6.96 -19.57 -32.17
CA LEU A 5 -7.01 -18.64 -31.03
C LEU A 5 -8.46 -18.45 -30.57
N THR A 6 -8.82 -19.04 -29.44
CA THR A 6 -10.15 -18.85 -28.81
C THR A 6 -10.16 -17.56 -28.00
N ARG A 7 -10.75 -16.50 -28.55
CA ARG A 7 -11.05 -15.24 -27.83
C ARG A 7 -12.13 -15.52 -26.77
N LYS A 8 -11.78 -15.58 -25.48
CA LYS A 8 -12.78 -15.60 -24.40
C LYS A 8 -13.40 -14.21 -24.26
N LEU A 9 -14.68 -14.14 -24.64
CA LEU A 9 -15.57 -13.01 -24.44
C LEU A 9 -15.81 -12.77 -22.95
N LYS A 10 -15.65 -11.51 -22.54
CA LYS A 10 -16.01 -10.95 -21.24
C LYS A 10 -17.52 -11.07 -21.06
N ARG A 11 -17.99 -11.91 -20.13
CA ARG A 11 -19.33 -11.83 -19.55
C ARG A 11 -19.19 -11.38 -18.11
N GLY A 12 -19.84 -10.26 -17.79
CA GLY A 12 -19.93 -9.75 -16.43
C GLY A 12 -20.75 -10.72 -15.58
N ASP A 13 -20.21 -11.02 -14.41
CA ASP A 13 -20.94 -11.62 -13.29
C ASP A 13 -20.49 -10.88 -12.03
N ASP A 14 -21.36 -10.02 -11.52
CA ASP A 14 -21.17 -9.18 -10.33
C ASP A 14 -21.33 -9.99 -9.03
N ASN A 15 -20.76 -11.20 -8.98
CA ASN A 15 -20.82 -12.11 -7.82
C ASN A 15 -19.48 -12.78 -7.46
N TYR A 16 -18.36 -12.30 -8.03
CA TYR A 16 -17.02 -12.86 -7.79
C TYR A 16 -16.25 -12.26 -6.59
N LEU A 17 -16.86 -11.37 -5.81
CA LEU A 17 -16.13 -10.61 -4.78
C LEU A 17 -16.05 -11.28 -3.39
N HIS A 18 -16.73 -12.41 -3.13
CA HIS A 18 -16.83 -12.90 -1.74
C HIS A 18 -16.60 -14.40 -1.50
N LYS A 19 -16.16 -15.18 -2.49
CA LYS A 19 -16.12 -16.65 -2.36
C LYS A 19 -14.77 -17.34 -2.49
N ASN A 20 -13.67 -16.64 -2.22
CA ASN A 20 -12.34 -17.25 -2.20
C ASN A 20 -11.46 -16.69 -1.07
N HIS A 21 -11.93 -16.57 0.17
CA HIS A 21 -11.10 -16.07 1.29
C HIS A 21 -10.28 -17.15 2.00
N THR A 22 -10.09 -18.33 1.40
CA THR A 22 -8.96 -19.25 1.70
C THR A 22 -7.81 -19.04 0.71
N LYS A 23 -7.65 -17.81 0.21
CA LYS A 23 -6.62 -17.40 -0.75
C LYS A 23 -5.27 -17.32 -0.06
N ARG A 24 -4.28 -17.99 -0.65
CA ARG A 24 -2.85 -17.80 -0.36
C ARG A 24 -2.55 -16.31 -0.19
N VAL A 25 -1.78 -15.97 0.86
CA VAL A 25 -1.27 -14.60 1.09
C VAL A 25 -0.68 -14.06 -0.21
N SER A 26 -1.11 -12.86 -0.61
CA SER A 26 -0.64 -12.22 -1.84
C SER A 26 0.88 -12.03 -1.80
N VAL A 27 1.53 -11.97 -2.96
CA VAL A 27 2.99 -11.73 -3.02
C VAL A 27 3.30 -10.38 -2.37
N ARG A 28 2.47 -9.35 -2.61
CA ARG A 28 2.56 -8.04 -1.96
C ARG A 28 2.58 -8.19 -0.45
N ASP A 29 1.56 -8.81 0.14
CA ASP A 29 1.42 -8.84 1.60
C ASP A 29 2.58 -9.64 2.24
N LYS A 30 3.12 -10.67 1.57
CA LYS A 30 4.32 -11.37 2.04
C LYS A 30 5.56 -10.47 2.08
N LEU A 31 5.73 -9.58 1.10
CA LEU A 31 6.84 -8.63 1.07
C LEU A 31 6.66 -7.56 2.14
N LEU A 32 5.44 -7.02 2.25
CA LEU A 32 5.12 -5.93 3.17
C LEU A 32 5.33 -6.30 4.63
N VAL A 33 5.12 -7.57 5.04
CA VAL A 33 5.41 -8.00 6.42
C VAL A 33 6.85 -7.68 6.81
N LYS A 34 7.81 -8.00 5.93
CA LYS A 34 9.23 -7.76 6.20
C LYS A 34 9.59 -6.28 6.05
N GLU A 35 9.13 -5.65 4.97
CA GLU A 35 9.48 -4.26 4.66
C GLU A 35 8.93 -3.27 5.69
N ILE A 36 7.72 -3.50 6.22
CA ILE A 36 7.14 -2.65 7.27
C ILE A 36 7.90 -2.80 8.58
N GLN A 37 8.27 -4.03 8.95
CA GLN A 37 9.07 -4.25 10.15
C GLN A 37 10.44 -3.56 10.04
N GLU A 38 11.11 -3.65 8.89
CA GLU A 38 12.36 -2.93 8.64
C GLU A 38 12.14 -1.40 8.67
N MET A 39 11.08 -0.92 8.03
CA MET A 39 10.73 0.50 8.02
C MET A 39 10.50 1.03 9.44
N GLU A 40 9.74 0.35 10.30
CA GLU A 40 9.51 0.77 11.69
C GLU A 40 10.81 0.95 12.49
N THR A 41 11.83 0.14 12.21
CA THR A 41 13.15 0.28 12.85
C THR A 41 14.01 1.40 12.28
N MET A 42 13.73 1.83 11.05
CA MET A 42 14.49 2.86 10.33
C MET A 42 13.80 4.23 10.33
N LEU A 43 12.57 4.32 10.84
CA LEU A 43 11.83 5.57 10.89
C LEU A 43 12.53 6.58 11.83
N PRO A 44 12.71 7.83 11.39
CA PRO A 44 13.12 8.92 12.26
C PRO A 44 12.11 9.13 13.39
N SER A 45 12.56 9.70 14.51
CA SER A 45 11.68 10.07 15.64
C SER A 45 10.60 11.08 15.29
N THR A 46 10.79 11.85 14.21
CA THR A 46 9.81 12.80 13.67
C THR A 46 8.72 12.12 12.84
N CYS A 47 8.80 10.81 12.62
CA CYS A 47 7.85 10.06 11.83
C CYS A 47 7.16 8.95 12.64
N ALA A 48 5.89 8.70 12.36
CA ALA A 48 5.13 7.60 12.96
C ALA A 48 4.17 6.98 11.96
N ILE A 49 3.90 5.68 12.09
CA ILE A 49 2.95 4.96 11.25
C ILE A 49 1.71 4.60 12.04
N LYS A 50 0.56 4.67 11.38
CA LYS A 50 -0.72 4.22 11.91
C LYS A 50 -1.44 3.35 10.89
N PHE A 51 -1.62 2.07 11.22
CA PHE A 51 -2.49 1.16 10.49
C PHE A 51 -3.94 1.38 10.94
N VAL A 52 -4.86 1.51 9.97
CA VAL A 52 -6.31 1.51 10.25
C VAL A 52 -6.77 0.10 10.59
N ASP A 53 -6.22 -0.89 9.87
CA ASP A 53 -6.47 -2.32 10.06
C ASP A 53 -5.10 -3.03 10.10
N PRO A 54 -4.72 -3.68 11.23
CA PRO A 54 -3.45 -4.40 11.36
C PRO A 54 -3.26 -5.54 10.33
N HIS A 55 -4.34 -6.04 9.73
CA HIS A 55 -4.28 -7.07 8.71
C HIS A 55 -4.11 -6.50 7.29
N LYS A 56 -4.23 -5.18 7.12
CA LYS A 56 -4.06 -4.49 5.83
C LYS A 56 -2.77 -3.68 5.81
N LEU A 57 -1.66 -4.40 5.74
CA LEU A 57 -0.32 -3.81 5.64
C LEU A 57 -0.12 -2.91 4.41
N HIS A 58 -0.92 -3.11 3.36
CA HIS A 58 -0.90 -2.31 2.14
C HIS A 58 -1.57 -0.94 2.28
N GLU A 59 -2.19 -0.62 3.43
CA GLU A 59 -2.88 0.64 3.66
C GLU A 59 -2.58 1.18 5.06
N PHE A 60 -1.93 2.34 5.12
CA PHE A 60 -1.59 2.98 6.40
C PHE A 60 -1.45 4.49 6.26
N TYR A 61 -1.36 5.16 7.40
CA TYR A 61 -1.02 6.57 7.48
C TYR A 61 0.41 6.75 7.96
N LEU A 62 1.17 7.59 7.25
CA LEU A 62 2.44 8.13 7.72
C LEU A 62 2.20 9.52 8.30
N ILE A 63 2.61 9.72 9.54
CA ILE A 63 2.57 10.98 10.26
C ILE A 63 3.99 11.54 10.27
N VAL A 64 4.17 12.76 9.79
CA VAL A 64 5.44 13.47 9.85
C VAL A 64 5.27 14.72 10.72
N SER A 65 6.13 14.87 11.72
CA SER A 65 6.14 15.97 12.68
C SER A 65 7.54 16.59 12.72
N PRO A 66 7.85 17.55 11.83
CA PRO A 66 9.16 18.17 11.77
C PRO A 66 9.49 18.88 13.08
N ASP A 67 10.72 18.68 13.55
CA ASP A 67 11.28 19.27 14.77
C ASP A 67 12.22 20.45 14.48
N GLU A 68 12.44 20.79 13.20
CA GLU A 68 13.25 21.92 12.74
C GLU A 68 12.70 22.55 11.43
N GLY A 69 13.26 23.71 11.06
CA GLY A 69 12.96 24.40 9.81
C GLY A 69 11.61 25.13 9.78
N PHE A 70 11.17 25.52 8.57
CA PHE A 70 9.94 26.32 8.37
C PHE A 70 8.65 25.61 8.80
N TRP A 71 8.67 24.28 8.83
CA TRP A 71 7.50 23.45 9.17
C TRP A 71 7.57 22.86 10.58
N GLN A 72 8.51 23.35 11.40
CA GLN A 72 8.67 22.93 12.79
C GLN A 72 7.35 23.06 13.55
N GLY A 73 6.97 22.00 14.26
CA GLY A 73 5.71 21.95 15.03
C GLY A 73 4.48 21.62 14.19
N GLY A 74 4.60 21.57 12.86
CA GLY A 74 3.53 21.09 11.98
C GLY A 74 3.33 19.57 12.10
N LYS A 75 2.13 19.10 11.74
CA LYS A 75 1.81 17.67 11.69
C LYS A 75 1.15 17.33 10.36
N PHE A 76 1.83 16.49 9.59
CA PHE A 76 1.43 16.13 8.23
C PHE A 76 1.00 14.66 8.19
N LEU A 77 -0.18 14.41 7.65
CA LEU A 77 -0.75 13.06 7.55
C LEU A 77 -0.80 12.62 6.09
N PHE A 78 -0.05 11.58 5.75
CA PHE A 78 -0.02 11.00 4.41
C PHE A 78 -0.76 9.67 4.41
N HIS A 79 -1.71 9.50 3.49
CA HIS A 79 -2.35 8.20 3.26
C HIS A 79 -1.55 7.42 2.24
N VAL A 80 -1.08 6.24 2.63
CA VAL A 80 -0.28 5.35 1.80
C VAL A 80 -1.14 4.15 1.43
N TYR A 81 -1.27 3.90 0.12
CA TYR A 81 -1.97 2.75 -0.43
C TYR A 81 -1.09 2.03 -1.45
N ILE A 82 -0.80 0.75 -1.19
CA ILE A 82 0.09 -0.10 -1.98
C ILE A 82 -0.76 -1.04 -2.84
N THR A 83 -0.68 -0.87 -4.16
CA THR A 83 -1.45 -1.65 -5.13
C THR A 83 -0.90 -3.07 -5.31
N GLU A 84 -1.70 -3.98 -5.86
CA GLU A 84 -1.33 -5.39 -6.10
C GLU A 84 -0.18 -5.56 -7.10
N ASP A 85 0.13 -4.55 -7.93
CA ASP A 85 1.27 -4.55 -8.86
C ASP A 85 2.60 -4.15 -8.20
N TYR A 86 2.62 -3.99 -6.88
CA TYR A 86 3.84 -3.78 -6.11
C TYR A 86 4.88 -4.88 -6.42
N ASN A 87 6.11 -4.46 -6.74
CA ASN A 87 7.23 -5.31 -7.15
C ASN A 87 7.08 -6.05 -8.52
N ILE A 88 6.04 -5.78 -9.33
CA ILE A 88 5.86 -6.37 -10.67
C ILE A 88 6.53 -5.54 -11.78
N ALA A 89 6.81 -4.27 -11.51
CA ALA A 89 7.64 -3.42 -12.35
C ALA A 89 8.81 -2.89 -11.51
N VAL A 90 10.02 -2.93 -12.06
CA VAL A 90 11.25 -2.38 -11.46
C VAL A 90 10.93 -1.01 -10.84
N LYS A 91 10.88 -0.98 -9.51
CA LYS A 91 10.75 0.19 -8.62
C LYS A 91 9.73 1.25 -9.08
N LYS A 92 8.44 1.00 -8.86
CA LYS A 92 7.45 2.09 -8.85
C LYS A 92 7.44 2.76 -7.48
N TYR A 93 7.70 4.06 -7.49
CA TYR A 93 7.67 4.96 -6.34
C TYR A 93 6.36 4.80 -5.54
N LEU A 94 6.48 4.82 -4.21
CA LEU A 94 5.34 4.85 -3.29
C LEU A 94 4.52 6.11 -3.61
N LEU A 95 3.27 5.94 -4.04
CA LEU A 95 2.37 7.06 -4.32
C LEU A 95 1.93 7.67 -2.98
N PHE A 96 2.49 8.83 -2.65
CA PHE A 96 2.04 9.61 -1.49
C PHE A 96 0.86 10.48 -1.91
N PHE A 97 -0.32 10.23 -1.32
CA PHE A 97 -1.40 11.22 -1.37
C PHE A 97 -1.22 12.15 -0.16
N PRO A 98 -1.04 13.47 -0.36
CA PRO A 98 -1.10 14.41 0.75
C PRO A 98 -2.52 14.37 1.32
N GLY A 99 -2.68 13.68 2.44
CA GLY A 99 -3.86 13.78 3.28
C GLY A 99 -3.82 15.09 4.06
N HIS A 100 -4.99 15.53 4.53
CA HIS A 100 -5.22 16.80 5.22
C HIS A 100 -4.01 17.29 6.05
N VAL A 101 -3.44 18.40 5.62
CA VAL A 101 -2.49 19.20 6.41
C VAL A 101 -3.31 19.97 7.43
N THR A 102 -3.14 19.66 8.71
CA THR A 102 -3.68 20.52 9.78
C THR A 102 -2.48 21.28 10.34
N VAL A 103 -2.44 22.58 10.09
CA VAL A 103 -1.48 23.49 10.73
C VAL A 103 -1.97 23.80 12.13
#